data_AF-A0A0L6JW92-F1
#
_entry.id   AF-A0A0L6JW92-F1
#
_cell.length_a   1.000
_cell.length_b   1.000
_cell.length_c   1.000
_cell.angle_alpha   90.00
_cell.angle_beta   90.00
_cell.angle_gamma   90.00
#
_symmetry.space_group_name_H-M   'P 1'
#
loop_
_entity.id
_entity.type
_entity.pdbx_description
1 polymer ?
#
loop_
_entity_poly.entity_id
_entity_poly.type
_entity_poly.pdbx_seq_one_letter_code
_entity_poly.pdbx_strand_id
1 'polypeptide(L)'
;MSIKRYVSAALTTTLLVSVTFCSFATDAISTTVPSTKPSTTPAPVIKAESEVDRLTKEFGAEAALIIIAAQNEIKTIHTSLDSLRKDIKAAKEAEEVDEAALSALLEKEKALQADLKTKEDALRILRDDLKLKAEFGAEAAAKIIASKDEISVVRSSLDSLRKDIKAAKEAEEVDEAALSALLEKEKALQADLKTKEDALRILRDNLKLKAEFGAEAAAKIIASKDEISVVRSSLDSLRKDIKAAKEAEEVDETALAALLEKEEALVSDLATKEKALKDYIKSLRPTPPTPPTPPTPTNTATPAPTTSAN
;
A
#
# COMPACT_ATOMS: atom_id res chain seq x y z
N MET A 1 47.90 -7.11 -11.99
CA MET A 1 47.08 -6.32 -12.94
C MET A 1 46.06 -7.29 -13.55
N SER A 2 44.76 -7.01 -13.65
CA SER A 2 44.10 -5.71 -13.82
C SER A 2 42.75 -5.64 -13.10
N ILE A 3 42.44 -4.48 -12.51
CA ILE A 3 41.13 -4.20 -11.89
C ILE A 3 40.23 -3.56 -12.96
N LYS A 4 39.12 -4.22 -13.33
CA LYS A 4 38.07 -3.60 -14.14
C LYS A 4 37.00 -3.01 -13.21
N ARG A 5 36.99 -1.68 -13.09
CA ARG A 5 35.92 -0.94 -12.39
C ARG A 5 34.70 -0.85 -13.31
N TYR A 6 33.59 -1.48 -12.93
CA TYR A 6 32.30 -1.16 -13.53
C TYR A 6 31.72 0.05 -12.79
N VAL A 7 31.64 1.18 -13.50
CA VAL A 7 30.92 2.38 -13.05
C VAL A 7 29.43 2.10 -13.25
N SER A 8 28.66 2.08 -12.17
CA SER A 8 27.20 1.95 -12.26
C SER A 8 26.62 3.27 -12.79
N ALA A 9 26.04 3.22 -13.99
CA ALA A 9 25.32 4.35 -14.55
C ALA A 9 23.91 4.40 -13.92
N ALA A 10 23.60 5.52 -13.26
CA ALA A 10 22.25 5.75 -12.73
C ALA A 10 21.27 5.90 -13.91
N LEU A 11 20.39 4.91 -14.10
CA LEU A 11 19.38 4.92 -15.13
C LEU A 11 18.20 5.81 -14.71
N THR A 12 18.29 7.11 -14.99
CA THR A 12 17.16 8.03 -14.88
C THR A 12 16.15 7.77 -16.00
N THR A 13 15.14 6.94 -15.73
CA THR A 13 14.02 6.66 -16.63
C THR A 13 13.02 7.81 -16.65
N THR A 14 13.25 8.79 -17.53
CA THR A 14 12.24 9.80 -17.88
C THR A 14 11.12 9.15 -18.70
N LEU A 15 9.97 8.88 -18.08
CA LEU A 15 8.80 8.31 -18.76
C LEU A 15 8.10 9.39 -19.60
N LEU A 16 8.43 9.47 -20.89
CA LEU A 16 7.90 10.48 -21.81
C LEU A 16 6.62 9.96 -22.49
N VAL A 17 5.45 10.23 -21.89
CA VAL A 17 4.14 9.88 -22.46
C VAL A 17 3.78 10.87 -23.56
N SER A 18 3.90 10.46 -24.82
CA SER A 18 3.53 11.28 -25.98
C SER A 18 2.01 11.29 -26.19
N VAL A 19 1.34 12.36 -25.76
CA VAL A 19 -0.11 12.55 -25.97
C VAL A 19 -0.36 13.22 -27.33
N THR A 20 -0.77 12.44 -28.32
CA THR A 20 -1.20 12.96 -29.63
C THR A 20 -2.68 13.35 -29.57
N PHE A 21 -2.97 14.65 -29.52
CA PHE A 21 -4.33 15.19 -29.60
C PHE A 21 -4.88 15.09 -31.02
N CYS A 22 -5.89 14.24 -31.24
CA CYS A 22 -6.72 14.26 -32.45
C CYS A 22 -8.07 14.91 -32.12
N SER A 23 -8.24 16.18 -32.50
CA SER A 23 -9.52 16.89 -32.39
C SER A 23 -10.51 16.37 -33.43
N PHE A 24 -11.67 15.86 -32.98
CA PHE A 24 -12.85 15.71 -33.84
C PHE A 24 -13.93 16.68 -33.39
N ALA A 25 -14.34 17.56 -34.32
CA ALA A 25 -15.49 18.43 -34.13
C ALA A 25 -16.78 17.63 -34.39
N THR A 26 -17.79 17.82 -33.54
CA THR A 26 -19.16 17.37 -33.78
C THR A 26 -20.06 18.58 -33.96
N ASP A 27 -20.69 18.65 -35.13
CA ASP A 27 -21.57 19.77 -35.51
C ASP A 27 -22.86 19.79 -34.70
N ALA A 28 -23.38 20.99 -34.49
CA ALA A 28 -24.65 21.21 -33.80
C ALA A 28 -25.83 21.12 -34.78
N ILE A 29 -26.87 20.36 -34.42
CA ILE A 29 -28.22 20.54 -35.00
C ILE A 29 -29.18 20.81 -33.84
N SER A 30 -29.79 21.98 -33.88
CA SER A 30 -30.77 22.47 -32.91
C SER A 30 -32.15 22.49 -33.55
N THR A 31 -33.13 21.80 -32.95
CA THR A 31 -34.53 21.84 -33.40
C THR A 31 -35.49 21.86 -32.22
N THR A 32 -36.38 22.85 -32.21
CA THR A 32 -37.49 23.04 -31.25
C THR A 32 -38.84 22.77 -31.96
N VAL A 33 -40.02 22.63 -31.34
CA VAL A 33 -40.58 22.81 -29.97
C VAL A 33 -41.73 21.75 -29.83
N PRO A 34 -42.77 21.83 -28.98
CA PRO A 34 -42.91 22.17 -27.55
C PRO A 34 -43.78 21.15 -26.73
N SER A 35 -43.80 21.29 -25.40
CA SER A 35 -44.90 20.87 -24.46
C SER A 35 -45.22 19.35 -24.35
N THR A 36 -45.49 18.76 -23.18
CA THR A 36 -46.25 19.23 -22.01
C THR A 36 -45.69 18.65 -20.69
N LYS A 37 -46.00 19.29 -19.57
CA LYS A 37 -45.65 18.81 -18.21
C LYS A 37 -46.91 18.31 -17.50
N PRO A 38 -46.85 17.15 -16.81
CA PRO A 38 -47.49 17.00 -15.52
C PRO A 38 -46.46 16.78 -14.41
N SER A 39 -46.83 17.20 -13.20
CA SER A 39 -45.97 17.17 -12.03
C SER A 39 -45.90 15.78 -11.41
N THR A 40 -44.70 15.21 -11.31
CA THR A 40 -44.37 14.15 -10.35
C THR A 40 -43.30 14.63 -9.39
N THR A 41 -43.52 14.34 -8.10
CA THR A 41 -42.64 14.62 -6.97
C THR A 41 -41.20 14.18 -7.26
N PRO A 42 -40.17 15.00 -6.98
CA PRO A 42 -38.80 14.59 -7.19
C PRO A 42 -38.44 13.46 -6.21
N ALA A 43 -38.38 12.24 -6.73
CA ALA A 43 -37.61 11.18 -6.08
C ALA A 43 -36.18 11.69 -5.88
N PRO A 44 -35.48 11.31 -4.78
CA PRO A 44 -34.11 11.73 -4.56
C PRO A 44 -33.24 11.23 -5.71
N VAL A 45 -32.84 12.15 -6.59
CA VAL A 45 -31.90 11.86 -7.67
C VAL A 45 -30.55 11.59 -7.03
N ILE A 46 -30.29 10.31 -6.75
CA ILE A 46 -28.94 9.83 -6.50
C ILE A 46 -28.19 10.04 -7.81
N LYS A 47 -27.52 11.20 -7.93
CA LYS A 47 -26.53 11.40 -8.98
C LYS A 47 -25.45 10.34 -8.77
N ALA A 48 -25.40 9.36 -9.66
CA ALA A 48 -24.18 8.58 -9.82
C ALA A 48 -23.07 9.59 -10.18
N GLU A 49 -22.08 9.77 -9.29
CA GLU A 49 -20.86 10.51 -9.62
C GLU A 49 -20.26 9.86 -10.88
N SER A 50 -19.89 10.66 -11.89
CA SER A 50 -19.24 10.07 -13.07
C SER A 50 -17.88 9.50 -12.67
N GLU A 51 -17.38 8.52 -13.42
CA GLU A 51 -16.03 7.98 -13.18
C GLU A 51 -14.96 9.10 -13.22
N VAL A 52 -15.19 10.13 -14.03
CA VAL A 52 -14.37 11.36 -14.11
C VAL A 52 -14.41 12.16 -12.81
N ASP A 53 -15.61 12.43 -12.28
CA ASP A 53 -15.77 13.20 -11.03
C ASP A 53 -15.12 12.45 -9.85
N ARG A 54 -15.35 11.15 -9.77
CA ARG A 54 -14.77 10.29 -8.74
C ARG A 54 -13.25 10.28 -8.80
N LEU A 55 -12.66 9.99 -9.97
CA LEU A 55 -11.21 9.95 -10.13
C LEU A 55 -10.56 11.33 -9.94
N THR A 56 -11.24 12.41 -10.35
CA THR A 56 -10.78 13.79 -10.12
C THR A 56 -10.72 14.12 -8.64
N LYS A 57 -11.69 13.63 -7.84
CA LYS A 57 -11.73 13.77 -6.38
C LYS A 57 -10.72 12.86 -5.67
N GLU A 58 -10.42 11.68 -6.22
CA GLU A 58 -9.49 10.69 -5.64
C GLU A 58 -8.01 11.02 -5.94
N PHE A 59 -7.70 11.53 -7.15
CA PHE A 59 -6.32 11.68 -7.65
C PHE A 59 -6.00 13.04 -8.31
N GLY A 60 -6.98 13.93 -8.49
CA GLY A 60 -6.85 15.16 -9.26
C GLY A 60 -7.15 15.00 -10.75
N ALA A 61 -7.48 16.10 -11.42
CA ALA A 61 -8.01 16.08 -12.80
C ALA A 61 -7.04 15.50 -13.83
N GLU A 62 -5.74 15.82 -13.75
CA GLU A 62 -4.72 15.31 -14.67
C GLU A 62 -4.57 13.78 -14.56
N ALA A 63 -4.46 13.25 -13.33
CA ALA A 63 -4.37 11.82 -13.08
C ALA A 63 -5.65 11.08 -13.49
N ALA A 64 -6.82 11.69 -13.29
CA ALA A 64 -8.10 11.14 -13.73
C ALA A 64 -8.14 10.96 -15.26
N LEU A 65 -7.73 11.97 -16.04
CA LEU A 65 -7.68 11.89 -17.50
C LEU A 65 -6.72 10.80 -17.99
N ILE A 66 -5.54 10.65 -17.36
CA ILE A 66 -4.58 9.59 -17.70
C ILE A 66 -5.17 8.19 -17.43
N ILE A 67 -5.84 8.01 -16.28
CA ILE A 67 -6.50 6.75 -15.93
C ILE A 67 -7.59 6.40 -16.95
N ILE A 68 -8.43 7.37 -17.32
CA ILE A 68 -9.53 7.19 -18.28
C ILE A 68 -8.99 6.85 -19.68
N ALA A 69 -7.94 7.54 -20.13
CA ALA A 69 -7.28 7.25 -21.40
C ALA A 69 -6.76 5.80 -21.45
N ALA A 70 -6.01 5.39 -20.42
CA ALA A 70 -5.50 4.02 -20.32
C ALA A 70 -6.63 2.96 -20.23
N GLN A 71 -7.72 3.23 -19.50
CA GLN A 71 -8.89 2.35 -19.47
C GLN A 71 -9.55 2.22 -20.85
N ASN A 72 -9.57 3.28 -21.66
CA ASN A 72 -10.16 3.25 -23.00
C ASN A 72 -9.25 2.53 -24.01
N GLU A 73 -7.93 2.68 -23.91
CA GLU A 73 -6.97 1.83 -24.66
C GLU A 73 -7.18 0.35 -24.35
N ILE A 74 -7.26 -0.03 -23.07
CA ILE A 74 -7.52 -1.41 -22.62
C ILE A 74 -8.84 -1.95 -23.18
N LYS A 75 -9.94 -1.17 -23.11
CA LYS A 75 -11.24 -1.53 -23.73
C LYS A 75 -11.11 -1.76 -25.25
N THR A 76 -10.33 -0.94 -25.94
CA THR A 76 -10.10 -1.06 -27.38
C THR A 76 -9.34 -2.35 -27.72
N ILE A 77 -8.33 -2.71 -26.93
CA ILE A 77 -7.60 -3.98 -27.08
C ILE A 77 -8.52 -5.17 -26.81
N HIS A 78 -9.38 -5.12 -25.79
CA HIS A 78 -10.41 -6.15 -25.56
C HIS A 78 -11.31 -6.34 -26.79
N THR A 79 -11.87 -5.25 -27.34
CA THR A 79 -12.73 -5.36 -28.54
C THR A 79 -11.98 -5.90 -29.76
N SER A 80 -10.67 -5.62 -29.86
CA SER A 80 -9.81 -6.15 -30.94
C SER A 80 -9.55 -7.65 -30.77
N LEU A 81 -9.29 -8.11 -29.54
CA LEU A 81 -9.15 -9.54 -29.21
C LEU A 81 -10.46 -10.30 -29.45
N ASP A 82 -11.60 -9.75 -29.08
CA ASP A 82 -12.91 -10.38 -29.29
C ASP A 82 -13.29 -10.47 -30.78
N SER A 83 -12.84 -9.51 -31.62
CA SER A 83 -12.93 -9.64 -33.08
C SER A 83 -12.00 -10.75 -33.58
N LEU A 84 -10.72 -10.69 -33.20
CA LEU A 84 -9.70 -11.63 -33.66
C LEU A 84 -10.02 -13.09 -33.29
N ARG A 85 -10.63 -13.33 -32.12
CA ARG A 85 -11.11 -14.65 -31.71
C ARG A 85 -12.26 -15.18 -32.57
N LYS A 86 -13.11 -14.30 -33.11
CA LYS A 86 -14.13 -14.68 -34.09
C LYS A 86 -13.49 -15.02 -35.42
N ASP A 87 -12.49 -14.27 -35.85
CA ASP A 87 -11.73 -14.53 -37.09
C ASP A 87 -10.99 -15.87 -37.00
N ILE A 88 -10.30 -16.14 -35.87
CA ILE A 88 -9.65 -17.43 -35.57
C ILE A 88 -10.68 -18.58 -35.56
N LYS A 89 -11.86 -18.36 -34.98
CA LYS A 89 -12.92 -19.36 -34.96
C LYS A 89 -13.42 -19.65 -36.39
N ALA A 90 -13.72 -18.62 -37.18
CA ALA A 90 -14.16 -18.77 -38.56
C ALA A 90 -13.11 -19.48 -39.43
N ALA A 91 -11.82 -19.15 -39.26
CA ALA A 91 -10.72 -19.82 -39.96
C ALA A 91 -10.59 -21.31 -39.61
N LYS A 92 -10.96 -21.72 -38.39
CA LYS A 92 -11.02 -23.13 -37.96
C LYS A 92 -12.29 -23.87 -38.39
N GLU A 93 -13.36 -23.14 -38.72
CA GLU A 93 -14.64 -23.68 -39.17
C GLU A 93 -14.75 -23.69 -40.71
N ALA A 94 -13.71 -23.26 -41.42
CA ALA A 94 -13.62 -23.32 -42.88
C ALA A 94 -13.45 -24.77 -43.40
N GLU A 95 -13.95 -25.03 -44.61
CA GLU A 95 -13.87 -26.35 -45.27
C GLU A 95 -12.42 -26.75 -45.59
N GLU A 96 -11.58 -25.78 -45.97
CA GLU A 96 -10.13 -25.90 -46.03
C GLU A 96 -9.50 -24.87 -45.07
N VAL A 97 -8.65 -25.34 -44.15
CA VAL A 97 -7.95 -24.48 -43.18
C VAL A 97 -6.61 -24.05 -43.74
N ASP A 98 -6.43 -22.74 -43.97
CA ASP A 98 -5.10 -22.16 -44.22
C ASP A 98 -4.33 -22.05 -42.88
N GLU A 99 -3.48 -23.04 -42.63
CA GLU A 99 -2.63 -23.11 -41.44
C GLU A 99 -1.67 -21.92 -41.31
N ALA A 100 -1.24 -21.31 -42.43
CA ALA A 100 -0.36 -20.14 -42.40
C ALA A 100 -1.14 -18.89 -41.97
N ALA A 101 -2.35 -18.69 -42.50
CA ALA A 101 -3.25 -17.63 -42.06
C ALA A 101 -3.69 -17.82 -40.59
N LEU A 102 -4.04 -19.05 -40.20
CA LEU A 102 -4.43 -19.38 -38.83
C LEU A 102 -3.28 -19.13 -37.83
N SER A 103 -2.05 -19.53 -38.17
CA SER A 103 -0.86 -19.25 -37.38
C SER A 103 -0.60 -17.74 -37.22
N ALA A 104 -0.75 -16.97 -38.30
CA ALA A 104 -0.61 -15.51 -38.26
C ALA A 104 -1.66 -14.83 -37.35
N LEU A 105 -2.91 -15.32 -37.35
CA LEU A 105 -3.95 -14.83 -36.44
C LEU A 105 -3.65 -15.18 -34.97
N LEU A 106 -3.14 -16.37 -34.69
CA LEU A 106 -2.76 -16.82 -33.34
C LEU A 106 -1.58 -16.02 -32.76
N GLU A 107 -0.53 -15.75 -33.54
CA GLU A 107 0.57 -14.88 -33.10
C GLU A 107 0.10 -13.43 -32.91
N LYS A 108 -0.84 -12.94 -33.73
CA LYS A 108 -1.48 -11.63 -33.51
C LYS A 108 -2.30 -11.60 -32.22
N GLU A 109 -2.99 -12.68 -31.85
CA GLU A 109 -3.73 -12.78 -30.58
C GLU A 109 -2.76 -12.74 -29.40
N LYS A 110 -1.70 -13.54 -29.45
CA LYS A 110 -0.65 -13.59 -28.44
C LYS A 110 0.06 -12.25 -28.24
N ALA A 111 0.33 -11.52 -29.33
CA ALA A 111 0.89 -10.17 -29.27
C ALA A 111 -0.07 -9.17 -28.60
N LEU A 112 -1.36 -9.17 -28.97
CA LEU A 112 -2.37 -8.31 -28.35
C LEU A 112 -2.62 -8.67 -26.87
N GLN A 113 -2.57 -9.95 -26.50
CA GLN A 113 -2.66 -10.38 -25.10
C GLN A 113 -1.46 -9.89 -24.27
N ALA A 114 -0.26 -9.87 -24.85
CA ALA A 114 0.94 -9.36 -24.19
C ALA A 114 0.90 -7.82 -24.02
N ASP A 115 0.43 -7.08 -25.03
CA ASP A 115 0.23 -5.63 -24.93
C ASP A 115 -0.87 -5.29 -23.91
N LEU A 116 -2.01 -5.98 -23.96
CA LEU A 116 -3.09 -5.85 -22.98
C LEU A 116 -2.58 -5.98 -21.55
N LYS A 117 -1.87 -7.07 -21.25
CA LYS A 117 -1.31 -7.32 -19.93
C LYS A 117 -0.36 -6.21 -19.50
N THR A 118 0.48 -5.72 -20.43
CA THR A 118 1.43 -4.62 -20.17
C THR A 118 0.69 -3.32 -19.81
N LYS A 119 -0.42 -3.00 -20.51
CA LYS A 119 -1.27 -1.85 -20.24
C LYS A 119 -2.02 -1.98 -18.91
N GLU A 120 -2.56 -3.15 -18.60
CA GLU A 120 -3.24 -3.43 -17.32
C GLU A 120 -2.28 -3.33 -16.12
N ASP A 121 -1.08 -3.94 -16.23
CA ASP A 121 -0.03 -3.87 -15.21
C ASP A 121 0.44 -2.41 -15.01
N ALA A 122 0.65 -1.64 -16.09
CA ALA A 122 1.01 -0.22 -16.01
C ALA A 122 -0.08 0.64 -15.34
N LEU A 123 -1.35 0.41 -15.68
CA LEU A 123 -2.48 1.12 -15.05
C LEU A 123 -2.64 0.75 -13.56
N ARG A 124 -2.34 -0.50 -13.18
CA ARG A 124 -2.31 -0.90 -11.76
C ARG A 124 -1.21 -0.15 -11.01
N ILE A 125 0.02 -0.15 -11.55
CA ILE A 125 1.17 0.53 -10.95
C ILE A 125 0.88 2.02 -10.77
N LEU A 126 0.41 2.71 -11.82
CA LEU A 126 0.03 4.13 -11.75
C LEU A 126 -0.97 4.41 -10.62
N ARG A 127 -2.00 3.57 -10.49
CA ARG A 127 -3.06 3.77 -9.48
C ARG A 127 -2.57 3.51 -8.06
N ASP A 128 -1.68 2.54 -7.86
CA ASP A 128 -1.10 2.25 -6.55
C ASP A 128 -0.07 3.32 -6.13
N ASP A 129 0.69 3.85 -7.08
CA ASP A 129 1.57 5.02 -6.87
C ASP A 129 0.77 6.27 -6.48
N LEU A 130 -0.33 6.56 -7.18
CA LEU A 130 -1.21 7.69 -6.88
C LEU A 130 -1.83 7.57 -5.48
N LYS A 131 -2.28 6.37 -5.07
CA LYS A 131 -2.75 6.12 -3.70
C LYS A 131 -1.66 6.35 -2.66
N LEU A 132 -0.44 5.86 -2.88
CA LEU A 132 0.68 6.10 -1.95
C LEU A 132 1.02 7.60 -1.86
N LYS A 133 0.95 8.33 -2.97
CA LYS A 133 1.14 9.79 -3.01
C LYS A 133 0.04 10.52 -2.24
N ALA A 134 -1.21 10.06 -2.33
CA ALA A 134 -2.33 10.61 -1.57
C ALA A 134 -2.26 10.29 -0.06
N GLU A 135 -1.85 9.07 0.32
CA GLU A 135 -1.76 8.64 1.73
C GLU A 135 -0.54 9.25 2.45
N PHE A 136 0.61 9.38 1.79
CA PHE A 136 1.89 9.73 2.44
C PHE A 136 2.65 10.93 1.83
N GLY A 137 2.21 11.45 0.69
CA GLY A 137 2.95 12.46 -0.08
C GLY A 137 4.04 11.86 -0.99
N ALA A 138 4.47 12.65 -1.98
CA ALA A 138 5.31 12.16 -3.08
C ALA A 138 6.66 11.56 -2.67
N GLU A 139 7.38 12.22 -1.76
CA GLU A 139 8.70 11.77 -1.30
C GLU A 139 8.61 10.44 -0.52
N ALA A 140 7.59 10.29 0.32
CA ALA A 140 7.37 9.09 1.11
C ALA A 140 6.88 7.92 0.25
N ALA A 141 6.00 8.20 -0.72
CA ALA A 141 5.59 7.22 -1.72
C ALA A 141 6.79 6.66 -2.50
N ALA A 142 7.69 7.54 -2.98
CA ALA A 142 8.90 7.12 -3.69
C ALA A 142 9.80 6.20 -2.84
N LYS A 143 9.96 6.49 -1.54
CA LYS A 143 10.72 5.63 -0.60
C LYS A 143 10.04 4.27 -0.42
N ILE A 144 8.71 4.23 -0.28
CA ILE A 144 7.94 2.97 -0.18
C ILE A 144 8.09 2.13 -1.46
N ILE A 145 8.05 2.76 -2.64
CA ILE A 145 8.21 2.08 -3.93
C ILE A 145 9.62 1.49 -4.05
N ALA A 146 10.67 2.29 -3.83
CA ALA A 146 12.04 1.82 -3.89
C ALA A 146 12.31 0.62 -2.94
N SER A 147 11.78 0.65 -1.72
CA SER A 147 11.88 -0.49 -0.79
C SER A 147 11.10 -1.73 -1.26
N LYS A 148 9.96 -1.58 -1.95
CA LYS A 148 9.26 -2.71 -2.58
C LYS A 148 10.08 -3.32 -3.72
N ASP A 149 10.74 -2.48 -4.51
CA ASP A 149 11.57 -2.93 -5.63
C ASP A 149 12.79 -3.71 -5.14
N GLU A 150 13.48 -3.23 -4.10
CA GLU A 150 14.55 -3.99 -3.43
C GLU A 150 14.06 -5.37 -2.93
N ILE A 151 12.90 -5.41 -2.26
CA ILE A 151 12.28 -6.66 -1.79
C ILE A 151 11.97 -7.60 -2.97
N SER A 152 11.52 -7.06 -4.10
CA SER A 152 11.23 -7.82 -5.32
C SER A 152 12.50 -8.45 -5.93
N VAL A 153 13.62 -7.72 -5.93
CA VAL A 153 14.93 -8.23 -6.38
C VAL A 153 15.43 -9.37 -5.49
N VAL A 154 15.29 -9.25 -4.17
CA VAL A 154 15.69 -10.33 -3.23
C VAL A 154 14.80 -11.57 -3.38
N ARG A 155 13.48 -11.40 -3.53
CA ARG A 155 12.55 -12.51 -3.80
C ARG A 155 12.89 -13.23 -5.11
N SER A 156 13.13 -12.48 -6.18
CA SER A 156 13.55 -13.04 -7.48
C SER A 156 14.87 -13.82 -7.37
N SER A 157 15.81 -13.34 -6.55
CA SER A 157 17.09 -14.00 -6.28
C SER A 157 16.90 -15.30 -5.48
N LEU A 158 15.99 -15.32 -4.50
CA LEU A 158 15.60 -16.54 -3.77
C LEU A 158 14.93 -17.57 -4.67
N ASP A 159 14.03 -17.14 -5.56
CA ASP A 159 13.34 -18.07 -6.48
C ASP A 159 14.28 -18.67 -7.53
N SER A 160 15.32 -17.93 -7.95
CA SER A 160 16.42 -18.50 -8.74
C SER A 160 17.21 -19.52 -7.92
N LEU A 161 17.66 -19.14 -6.72
CA LEU A 161 18.47 -20.00 -5.86
C LEU A 161 17.76 -21.29 -5.46
N ARG A 162 16.43 -21.25 -5.27
CA ARG A 162 15.61 -22.44 -5.00
C ARG A 162 15.54 -23.39 -6.19
N LYS A 163 15.60 -22.89 -7.43
CA LYS A 163 15.73 -23.75 -8.62
C LYS A 163 17.11 -24.39 -8.66
N ASP A 164 18.16 -23.64 -8.34
CA ASP A 164 19.53 -24.16 -8.27
C ASP A 164 19.66 -25.26 -7.19
N ILE A 165 19.11 -25.04 -6.00
CA ILE A 165 19.03 -26.03 -4.90
C ILE A 165 18.23 -27.26 -5.34
N LYS A 166 17.11 -27.08 -6.06
CA LYS A 166 16.31 -28.19 -6.56
C LYS A 166 17.10 -29.01 -7.57
N ALA A 167 17.73 -28.37 -8.56
CA ALA A 167 18.55 -29.04 -9.57
C ALA A 167 19.75 -29.79 -8.93
N ALA A 168 20.40 -29.20 -7.93
CA ALA A 168 21.50 -29.84 -7.20
C ALA A 168 21.05 -31.09 -6.41
N LYS A 169 19.79 -31.14 -5.96
CA LYS A 169 19.19 -32.32 -5.29
C LYS A 169 18.67 -33.39 -6.27
N GLU A 170 18.43 -33.01 -7.53
CA GLU A 170 17.96 -33.90 -8.60
C GLU A 170 19.11 -34.43 -9.48
N ALA A 171 20.36 -34.05 -9.17
CA ALA A 171 21.56 -34.56 -9.83
C ALA A 171 21.84 -36.03 -9.46
N GLU A 172 22.44 -36.77 -10.39
CA GLU A 172 22.81 -38.18 -10.23
C GLU A 172 23.85 -38.39 -9.11
N GLU A 173 24.80 -37.46 -9.00
CA GLU A 173 25.72 -37.33 -7.86
C GLU A 173 25.49 -35.96 -7.20
N VAL A 174 25.19 -35.96 -5.89
CA VAL A 174 24.95 -34.73 -5.11
C VAL A 174 26.25 -34.30 -4.43
N ASP A 175 26.80 -33.16 -4.85
CA ASP A 175 27.86 -32.48 -4.10
C ASP A 175 27.27 -31.84 -2.82
N GLU A 176 27.43 -32.53 -1.69
CA GLU A 176 26.93 -32.08 -0.38
C GLU A 176 27.53 -30.72 0.05
N ALA A 177 28.78 -30.42 -0.34
CA ALA A 177 29.44 -29.17 0.01
C ALA A 177 28.87 -28.00 -0.81
N ALA A 178 28.67 -28.20 -2.12
CA ALA A 178 27.99 -27.22 -2.97
C ALA A 178 26.53 -27.01 -2.53
N LEU A 179 25.80 -28.09 -2.22
CA LEU A 179 24.42 -28.01 -1.73
C LEU A 179 24.32 -27.26 -0.39
N SER A 180 25.25 -27.53 0.54
CA SER A 180 25.34 -26.81 1.82
C SER A 180 25.59 -25.30 1.61
N ALA A 181 26.50 -24.94 0.71
CA ALA A 181 26.77 -23.54 0.36
C ALA A 181 25.55 -22.82 -0.24
N LEU A 182 24.75 -23.51 -1.06
CA LEU A 182 23.50 -22.96 -1.60
C LEU A 182 22.44 -22.76 -0.50
N LEU A 183 22.32 -23.69 0.46
CA LEU A 183 21.38 -23.60 1.58
C LEU A 183 21.71 -22.46 2.55
N GLU A 184 22.99 -22.27 2.91
CA GLU A 184 23.39 -21.11 3.73
C GLU A 184 23.22 -19.79 2.98
N LYS A 185 23.42 -19.76 1.66
CA LYS A 185 23.07 -18.60 0.82
C LYS A 185 21.56 -18.32 0.81
N GLU A 186 20.71 -19.36 0.80
CA GLU A 186 19.25 -19.18 0.87
C GLU A 186 18.86 -18.57 2.22
N LYS A 187 19.37 -19.13 3.32
CA LYS A 187 19.17 -18.64 4.69
C LYS A 187 19.62 -17.19 4.86
N ALA A 188 20.76 -16.81 4.29
CA ALA A 188 21.24 -15.43 4.29
C ALA A 188 20.29 -14.48 3.52
N LEU A 189 19.83 -14.87 2.32
CA LEU A 189 18.88 -14.08 1.55
C LEU A 189 17.48 -14.02 2.20
N GLN A 190 17.03 -15.07 2.89
CA GLN A 190 15.80 -15.06 3.67
C GLN A 190 15.90 -14.08 4.87
N ALA A 191 17.07 -14.00 5.51
CA ALA A 191 17.32 -13.05 6.59
C ALA A 191 17.36 -11.58 6.09
N ASP A 192 18.00 -11.33 4.94
CA ASP A 192 17.98 -10.01 4.29
C ASP A 192 16.56 -9.61 3.86
N LEU A 193 15.83 -10.53 3.21
CA LEU A 193 14.43 -10.31 2.83
C LEU A 193 13.57 -9.89 4.03
N LYS A 194 13.65 -10.66 5.12
CA LYS A 194 12.93 -10.35 6.36
C LYS A 194 13.31 -8.97 6.91
N THR A 195 14.61 -8.65 6.92
CA THR A 195 15.13 -7.36 7.39
C THR A 195 14.56 -6.19 6.57
N LYS A 196 14.51 -6.33 5.23
CA LYS A 196 13.91 -5.32 4.34
C LYS A 196 12.39 -5.21 4.50
N GLU A 197 11.69 -6.33 4.68
CA GLU A 197 10.23 -6.35 4.93
C GLU A 197 9.86 -5.71 6.28
N ASP A 198 10.61 -6.01 7.35
CA ASP A 198 10.46 -5.38 8.67
C ASP A 198 10.77 -3.87 8.59
N ALA A 199 11.84 -3.47 7.88
CA ALA A 199 12.18 -2.05 7.67
C ALA A 199 11.07 -1.29 6.89
N LEU A 200 10.49 -1.90 5.85
CA LEU A 200 9.37 -1.32 5.11
C LEU A 200 8.10 -1.21 5.98
N ARG A 201 7.85 -2.17 6.88
CA ARG A 201 6.75 -2.07 7.86
C ARG A 201 6.97 -0.87 8.79
N ILE A 202 8.15 -0.76 9.40
CA ILE A 202 8.52 0.34 10.31
C ILE A 202 8.40 1.70 9.60
N LEU A 203 8.91 1.82 8.36
CA LEU A 203 8.77 3.02 7.55
C LEU A 203 7.30 3.44 7.40
N ARG A 204 6.42 2.50 7.04
CA ARG A 204 4.99 2.76 6.86
C ARG A 204 4.30 3.16 8.17
N ASP A 205 4.60 2.48 9.26
CA ASP A 205 4.00 2.77 10.56
C ASP A 205 4.44 4.16 11.08
N ASN A 206 5.70 4.53 10.86
CA ASN A 206 6.23 5.86 11.19
C ASN A 206 5.60 6.97 10.32
N LEU A 207 5.37 6.70 9.02
CA LEU A 207 4.66 7.61 8.13
C LEU A 207 3.19 7.80 8.55
N LYS A 208 2.51 6.72 8.97
CA LYS A 208 1.15 6.80 9.52
C LYS A 208 1.09 7.62 10.81
N LEU A 209 2.01 7.43 11.74
CA LEU A 209 2.12 8.26 12.94
C LEU A 209 2.34 9.74 12.59
N LYS A 210 3.19 10.03 11.60
CA LYS A 210 3.43 11.39 11.11
C LYS A 210 2.19 12.01 10.46
N ALA A 211 1.34 11.20 9.79
CA ALA A 211 0.06 11.65 9.22
C ALA A 211 -1.02 11.86 10.30
N GLU A 212 -1.11 10.99 11.33
CA GLU A 212 -2.11 11.10 12.40
C GLU A 212 -1.79 12.22 13.41
N PHE A 213 -0.52 12.38 13.79
CA PHE A 213 -0.11 13.27 14.90
C PHE A 213 0.85 14.41 14.51
N GLY A 214 1.34 14.44 13.27
CA GLY A 214 2.39 15.36 12.84
C GLY A 214 3.81 14.88 13.20
N ALA A 215 4.82 15.52 12.60
CA ALA A 215 6.20 15.04 12.62
C ALA A 215 6.83 15.00 14.03
N GLU A 216 6.64 16.04 14.84
CA GLU A 216 7.26 16.15 16.17
C GLU A 216 6.66 15.14 17.16
N ALA A 217 5.34 15.00 17.16
CA ALA A 217 4.64 14.06 18.01
C ALA A 217 4.93 12.61 17.61
N ALA A 218 4.98 12.32 16.30
CA ALA A 218 5.40 11.01 15.81
C ALA A 218 6.82 10.66 16.25
N ALA A 219 7.78 11.59 16.16
CA ALA A 219 9.16 11.38 16.62
C ALA A 219 9.23 11.04 18.12
N LYS A 220 8.44 11.74 18.97
CA LYS A 220 8.32 11.44 20.41
C LYS A 220 7.70 10.06 20.66
N ILE A 221 6.63 9.69 19.95
CA ILE A 221 6.01 8.36 20.03
C ILE A 221 7.01 7.25 19.65
N ILE A 222 7.80 7.46 18.60
CA ILE A 222 8.81 6.50 18.13
C ILE A 222 9.91 6.32 19.18
N ALA A 223 10.50 7.42 19.67
CA ALA A 223 11.54 7.36 20.70
C ALA A 223 11.07 6.64 21.97
N SER A 224 9.85 6.92 22.45
CA SER A 224 9.29 6.19 23.60
C SER A 224 9.03 4.70 23.32
N LYS A 225 8.65 4.31 22.10
CA LYS A 225 8.54 2.90 21.71
C LYS A 225 9.89 2.20 21.70
N ASP A 226 10.93 2.88 21.21
CA ASP A 226 12.29 2.35 21.16
C ASP A 226 12.84 2.14 22.58
N GLU A 227 12.64 3.11 23.49
CA GLU A 227 12.95 2.94 24.92
C GLU A 227 12.24 1.72 25.54
N ILE A 228 10.92 1.58 25.33
CA ILE A 228 10.14 0.44 25.82
C ILE A 228 10.67 -0.88 25.24
N SER A 229 11.10 -0.90 23.99
CA SER A 229 11.69 -2.08 23.34
C SER A 229 13.04 -2.48 23.96
N VAL A 230 13.88 -1.52 24.31
CA VAL A 230 15.16 -1.76 25.02
C VAL A 230 14.92 -2.32 26.42
N VAL A 231 13.95 -1.77 27.17
CA VAL A 231 13.58 -2.29 28.50
C VAL A 231 13.05 -3.72 28.40
N ARG A 232 12.13 -4.00 27.46
CA ARG A 232 11.61 -5.36 27.21
C ARG A 232 12.72 -6.36 26.87
N SER A 233 13.65 -5.98 26.00
CA SER A 233 14.78 -6.84 25.62
C SER A 233 15.72 -7.12 26.80
N SER A 234 15.93 -6.13 27.67
CA SER A 234 16.72 -6.28 28.91
C SER A 234 16.04 -7.23 29.89
N LEU A 235 14.71 -7.14 30.00
CA LEU A 235 13.86 -7.99 30.83
C LEU A 235 13.86 -9.45 30.33
N ASP A 236 13.74 -9.66 29.02
CA ASP A 236 13.82 -11.00 28.40
C ASP A 236 15.20 -11.66 28.55
N SER A 237 16.29 -10.86 28.58
CA SER A 237 17.62 -11.38 28.94
C SER A 237 17.68 -11.77 30.41
N LEU A 238 17.26 -10.87 31.31
CA LEU A 238 17.29 -11.10 32.75
C LEU A 238 16.46 -12.32 33.18
N ARG A 239 15.33 -12.58 32.52
CA ARG A 239 14.52 -13.80 32.72
C ARG A 239 15.26 -15.09 32.36
N LYS A 240 16.13 -15.07 31.36
CA LYS A 240 16.99 -16.22 31.02
C LYS A 240 18.06 -16.41 32.10
N ASP A 241 18.65 -15.32 32.59
CA ASP A 241 19.65 -15.35 33.66
C ASP A 241 19.04 -15.89 34.97
N ILE A 242 17.85 -15.41 35.35
CA ILE A 242 17.06 -15.93 36.49
C ILE A 242 16.72 -17.42 36.31
N LYS A 243 16.35 -17.84 35.10
CA LYS A 243 16.08 -19.25 34.81
C LYS A 243 17.34 -20.10 34.99
N ALA A 244 18.47 -19.68 34.41
CA ALA A 244 19.74 -20.39 34.51
C ALA A 244 20.22 -20.48 35.97
N ALA A 245 20.08 -19.40 36.76
CA ALA A 245 20.42 -19.38 38.18
C ALA A 245 19.56 -20.33 39.03
N LYS A 246 18.29 -20.56 38.64
CA LYS A 246 17.39 -21.56 39.29
C LYS A 246 17.65 -23.00 38.84
N GLU A 247 18.30 -23.21 37.70
CA GLU A 247 18.65 -24.52 37.14
C GLU A 247 20.10 -24.93 37.46
N ALA A 248 20.84 -24.11 38.22
CA ALA A 248 22.21 -24.41 38.66
C ALA A 248 22.25 -25.52 39.73
N GLU A 249 23.35 -26.28 39.76
CA GLU A 249 23.58 -27.37 40.72
C GLU A 249 23.66 -26.88 42.18
N GLU A 250 24.29 -25.71 42.38
CA GLU A 250 24.21 -24.93 43.61
C GLU A 250 23.56 -23.58 43.29
N VAL A 251 22.43 -23.27 43.96
CA VAL A 251 21.71 -22.01 43.79
C VAL A 251 22.23 -21.00 44.81
N ASP A 252 22.92 -19.95 44.35
CA ASP A 252 23.21 -18.77 45.17
C ASP A 252 21.91 -17.96 45.36
N GLU A 253 21.26 -18.16 46.51
CA GLU A 253 20.03 -17.43 46.88
C GLU A 253 20.23 -15.91 46.91
N THR A 254 21.43 -15.42 47.22
CA THR A 254 21.71 -13.98 47.30
C THR A 254 21.84 -13.36 45.92
N ALA A 255 22.52 -14.04 44.99
CA ALA A 255 22.57 -13.64 43.59
C ALA A 255 21.19 -13.74 42.92
N LEU A 256 20.43 -14.80 43.21
CA LEU A 256 19.08 -14.98 42.68
C LEU A 256 18.11 -13.91 43.17
N ALA A 257 18.18 -13.52 44.45
CA ALA A 257 17.39 -12.42 45.00
C ALA A 257 17.70 -11.08 44.31
N ALA A 258 18.98 -10.77 44.07
CA ALA A 258 19.39 -9.56 43.37
C ALA A 258 18.92 -9.52 41.90
N LEU A 259 18.86 -10.68 41.21
CA LEU A 259 18.29 -10.76 39.86
C LEU A 259 16.78 -10.55 39.85
N LEU A 260 16.05 -11.08 40.85
CA LEU A 260 14.60 -10.90 40.99
C LEU A 260 14.23 -9.44 41.30
N GLU A 261 14.95 -8.77 42.22
CA GLU A 261 14.77 -7.34 42.50
C GLU A 261 14.97 -6.49 41.23
N LYS A 262 15.98 -6.84 40.42
CA LYS A 262 16.22 -6.20 39.12
C LYS A 262 15.10 -6.49 38.10
N GLU A 263 14.44 -7.64 38.14
CA GLU A 263 13.27 -7.92 37.29
C GLU A 263 12.09 -7.04 37.71
N GLU A 264 11.79 -6.95 39.01
CA GLU A 264 10.72 -6.09 39.54
C GLU A 264 10.94 -4.61 39.18
N ALA A 265 12.20 -4.13 39.29
CA ALA A 265 12.57 -2.77 38.88
C ALA A 265 12.33 -2.52 37.38
N LEU A 266 12.73 -3.44 36.50
CA LEU A 266 12.50 -3.32 35.05
C LEU A 266 11.02 -3.46 34.67
N VAL A 267 10.25 -4.32 35.35
CA VAL A 267 8.80 -4.44 35.17
C VAL A 267 8.10 -3.13 35.55
N SER A 268 8.51 -2.49 36.64
CA SER A 268 7.97 -1.20 37.11
C SER A 268 8.29 -0.04 36.15
N ASP A 269 9.54 0.05 35.67
CA ASP A 269 9.95 1.06 34.68
C ASP A 269 9.19 0.86 33.34
N LEU A 270 9.08 -0.37 32.85
CA LEU A 270 8.30 -0.72 31.66
C LEU A 270 6.84 -0.26 31.80
N ALA A 271 6.17 -0.61 32.90
CA ALA A 271 4.79 -0.21 33.14
C ALA A 271 4.63 1.32 33.21
N THR A 272 5.61 2.02 33.78
CA THR A 272 5.65 3.49 33.87
C THR A 272 5.80 4.13 32.49
N LYS A 273 6.75 3.64 31.67
CA LYS A 273 6.97 4.12 30.29
C LYS A 273 5.79 3.84 29.38
N GLU A 274 5.21 2.64 29.44
CA GLU A 274 4.02 2.28 28.65
C GLU A 274 2.81 3.15 29.03
N LYS A 275 2.59 3.41 30.32
CA LYS A 275 1.55 4.32 30.79
C LYS A 275 1.80 5.75 30.30
N ALA A 276 3.03 6.26 30.43
CA ALA A 276 3.39 7.60 29.98
C ALA A 276 3.17 7.79 28.47
N LEU A 277 3.58 6.81 27.64
CA LEU A 277 3.32 6.82 26.20
C LEU A 277 1.82 6.79 25.87
N LYS A 278 1.04 5.97 26.58
CA LYS A 278 -0.41 5.89 26.40
C LYS A 278 -1.11 7.19 26.76
N ASP A 279 -0.73 7.82 27.87
CA ASP A 279 -1.26 9.11 28.30
C ASP A 279 -0.85 10.23 27.34
N TYR A 280 0.38 10.20 26.80
CA TYR A 280 0.83 11.11 25.76
C TYR A 280 0.02 10.99 24.46
N ILE A 281 -0.13 9.78 23.91
CA ILE A 281 -0.96 9.53 22.70
C ILE A 281 -2.41 9.97 22.92
N LYS A 282 -2.96 9.77 24.14
CA LYS A 282 -4.29 10.24 24.49
C LYS A 282 -4.40 11.78 24.49
N SER A 283 -3.37 12.49 24.95
CA SER A 283 -3.34 13.96 24.97
C SER A 283 -3.20 14.61 23.58
N LEU A 284 -2.65 13.87 22.61
CA LEU A 284 -2.53 14.32 21.23
C LEU A 284 -3.83 14.24 20.42
N ARG A 285 -4.83 13.49 20.89
CA ARG A 285 -6.14 13.42 20.23
C ARG A 285 -6.98 14.65 20.62
N PRO A 286 -7.54 15.39 19.66
CA PRO A 286 -8.42 16.51 19.98
C PRO A 286 -9.63 16.02 20.77
N THR A 287 -9.99 16.75 21.82
CA THR A 287 -11.28 16.55 22.51
C THR A 287 -12.42 16.77 21.50
N PRO A 288 -13.51 15.97 21.56
CA PRO A 288 -14.69 16.25 20.74
C PRO A 288 -15.15 17.69 20.96
N PRO A 289 -15.61 18.40 19.91
CA PRO A 289 -16.17 19.74 20.09
C PRO A 289 -17.32 19.66 21.10
N THR A 290 -17.29 20.52 22.12
CA THR A 290 -18.37 20.63 23.10
C THR A 290 -19.68 20.86 22.34
N PRO A 291 -20.77 20.12 22.61
CA PRO A 291 -22.05 20.38 22.00
C PRO A 291 -22.43 21.86 22.20
N PRO A 292 -22.99 22.54 21.18
CA PRO A 292 -23.39 23.94 21.32
C PRO A 292 -24.34 24.07 22.51
N THR A 293 -24.01 24.97 23.43
CA THR A 293 -24.83 25.24 24.62
C THR A 293 -26.26 25.54 24.19
N PRO A 294 -27.29 24.86 24.73
CA PRO A 294 -28.67 25.15 24.37
C PRO A 294 -28.97 26.63 24.59
N PRO A 295 -29.71 27.30 23.68
CA PRO A 295 -30.02 28.71 23.83
C PRO A 295 -30.77 28.93 25.14
N THR A 296 -30.26 29.86 25.96
CA THR A 296 -30.89 30.25 27.22
C THR A 296 -32.34 30.66 26.96
N PRO A 297 -33.35 30.05 27.61
CA PRO A 297 -34.73 30.41 27.38
C PRO A 297 -34.96 31.86 27.81
N THR A 298 -35.25 32.73 26.84
CA THR A 298 -35.64 34.12 27.09
C THR A 298 -36.99 34.12 27.81
N ASN A 299 -36.95 34.34 29.12
CA ASN A 299 -38.14 34.39 29.95
C ASN A 299 -38.91 35.70 29.70
N THR A 300 -39.69 35.75 28.61
CA THR A 300 -40.60 36.87 28.33
C THR A 300 -41.71 36.89 29.36
N ALA A 301 -41.53 37.70 30.40
CA ALA A 301 -42.55 37.98 31.40
C ALA A 301 -43.74 38.69 30.74
N THR A 302 -44.87 38.01 30.64
CA THR A 302 -46.14 38.61 30.22
C THR A 302 -46.59 39.63 31.28
N PRO A 303 -46.84 40.91 30.91
CA PRO A 303 -47.34 41.89 31.86
C PRO A 303 -48.77 41.56 32.31
N ALA A 304 -49.04 41.71 33.60
CA ALA A 304 -50.34 41.38 34.20
C ALA A 304 -51.46 42.34 33.74
N PRO A 305 -52.71 41.86 33.60
CA PRO A 305 -53.83 42.70 33.19
C PRO A 305 -54.26 43.64 34.32
N THR A 306 -54.41 44.93 34.00
CA THR A 306 -54.96 45.95 34.90
C THR A 306 -56.46 45.76 35.07
N THR A 307 -56.92 45.32 36.24
CA THR A 307 -58.33 45.44 36.64
C THR A 307 -58.64 46.87 37.05
N SER A 308 -59.53 47.51 36.29
CA SER A 308 -60.18 48.76 36.68
C SER A 308 -61.38 48.48 37.57
N ALA A 309 -61.56 49.26 38.62
CA ALA A 309 -62.79 49.35 39.41
C ALA A 309 -62.97 50.79 39.92
N ASN A 310 -64.21 51.28 39.89
CA ASN A 310 -64.63 52.58 40.43
C ASN A 310 -64.47 52.67 41.95
#